data_AF-A0A917C979-F1
#
_entry.id   AF-A0A917C979-F1
#
_cell.length_a   1.000
_cell.length_b   1.000
_cell.length_c   1.000
_cell.angle_alpha   90.00
_cell.angle_beta   90.00
_cell.angle_gamma   90.00
#
_symmetry.space_group_name_H-M   'P 1'
#
loop_
_entity.id
_entity.type
_entity.pdbx_description
1 polymer ?
#
loop_
_entity_poly.entity_id
_entity_poly.type
_entity_poly.pdbx_seq_one_letter_code
_entity_poly.pdbx_strand_id
1 'polypeptide(L)'
;MFGFLKRRSESSIPPDPEAWQRRWHAILDGYDHPEDDEKGVPDPLPDMMEDFRLQFAFWHSGWADGAAARKQAFAILPRGDDMLARVEIVLATPPQAIGPEEAQALLRPALAHTRALGLDAPDPEGPIRVLVPELVALQEAFGSADTPFIDLRDRMPDLARAAEGEVGEAAYFFLSEPLYRLATAYDVSAWVLWPLCAPPDAADPTEAGYRLWQGGWSAGWDGEGLFLYDRRAELRLV
;
A
#
# COMPACT_ATOMS: atom_id res chain seq x y z
N MET A 1 -13.74 -35.01 -12.38
CA MET A 1 -14.16 -33.66 -12.81
C MET A 1 -14.65 -32.93 -11.56
N PHE A 2 -13.71 -32.41 -10.76
CA PHE A 2 -14.01 -31.74 -9.49
C PHE A 2 -14.11 -30.23 -9.75
N GLY A 3 -15.33 -29.71 -9.78
CA GLY A 3 -15.58 -28.28 -9.71
C GLY A 3 -15.47 -27.82 -8.26
N PHE A 4 -14.32 -27.28 -7.88
CA PHE A 4 -14.20 -26.47 -6.67
C PHE A 4 -14.75 -25.07 -6.98
N LEU A 5 -16.07 -24.90 -6.81
CA LEU A 5 -16.64 -23.58 -6.58
C LEU A 5 -16.19 -23.13 -5.19
N LYS A 6 -15.06 -22.41 -5.13
CA LYS A 6 -14.65 -21.65 -3.95
C LYS A 6 -15.82 -20.70 -3.63
N ARG A 7 -16.48 -20.89 -2.49
CA ARG A 7 -17.56 -19.98 -2.06
C ARG A 7 -16.99 -18.57 -2.03
N ARG A 8 -17.58 -17.66 -2.81
CA ARG A 8 -17.37 -16.22 -2.65
C ARG A 8 -17.72 -15.85 -1.22
N SER A 9 -16.80 -15.21 -0.53
CA SER A 9 -17.11 -14.49 0.70
C SER A 9 -17.84 -13.23 0.27
N GLU A 10 -19.17 -13.24 0.27
CA GLU A 10 -19.92 -11.98 0.19
C GLU A 10 -19.77 -11.30 1.55
N SER A 11 -18.95 -10.25 1.60
CA SER A 11 -18.82 -9.42 2.80
C SER A 11 -20.19 -8.84 3.17
N SER A 12 -20.55 -8.87 4.45
CA SER A 12 -21.80 -8.27 4.94
C SER A 12 -21.72 -6.74 5.04
N ILE A 13 -20.59 -6.15 4.65
CA ILE A 13 -20.34 -4.71 4.68
C ILE A 13 -20.88 -4.10 3.38
N PRO A 14 -21.70 -3.04 3.44
CA PRO A 14 -22.22 -2.38 2.25
C PRO A 14 -21.12 -1.55 1.55
N PRO A 15 -21.10 -1.45 0.20
CA PRO A 15 -20.18 -0.61 -0.55
C PRO A 15 -20.58 0.88 -0.48
N ASP A 16 -20.41 1.50 0.68
CA ASP A 16 -20.86 2.88 0.94
C ASP A 16 -19.71 3.76 1.47
N PRO A 17 -18.87 4.31 0.56
CA PRO A 17 -17.74 5.16 0.93
C PRO A 17 -18.11 6.40 1.73
N GLU A 18 -19.27 7.02 1.46
CA GLU A 18 -19.72 8.20 2.21
C GLU A 18 -20.05 7.81 3.66
N ALA A 19 -20.73 6.68 3.89
CA ALA A 19 -20.98 6.19 5.24
C ALA A 19 -19.68 5.85 5.98
N TRP A 20 -18.69 5.26 5.30
CA TRP A 20 -17.37 5.00 5.88
C TRP A 20 -16.64 6.31 6.24
N GLN A 21 -16.65 7.31 5.36
CA GLN A 21 -16.06 8.62 5.59
C GLN A 21 -16.66 9.31 6.82
N ARG A 22 -18.00 9.36 6.92
CA ARG A 22 -18.70 9.89 8.11
C ARG A 22 -18.31 9.13 9.37
N ARG A 23 -18.19 7.81 9.27
CA ARG A 23 -17.82 6.97 10.42
C ARG A 23 -16.39 7.23 10.85
N TRP A 24 -15.46 7.43 9.93
CA TRP A 24 -14.07 7.78 10.22
C TRP A 24 -13.96 9.14 10.92
N HIS A 25 -14.66 10.17 10.46
CA HIS A 25 -14.76 11.43 11.18
C HIS A 25 -15.33 11.26 12.59
N ALA A 26 -16.44 10.53 12.73
CA ALA A 26 -17.06 10.29 14.03
C ALA A 26 -16.14 9.51 14.99
N ILE A 27 -15.26 8.65 14.46
CA ILE A 27 -14.22 7.97 15.23
C ILE A 27 -13.21 9.02 15.72
N LEU A 28 -12.64 9.84 14.84
CA LEU A 28 -11.67 10.88 15.23
C LEU A 28 -12.25 11.85 16.28
N ASP A 29 -13.49 12.31 16.07
CA ASP A 29 -14.19 13.20 17.01
C ASP A 29 -14.35 12.60 18.42
N GLY A 30 -14.37 11.26 18.52
CA GLY A 30 -14.51 10.51 19.76
C GLY A 30 -13.22 10.37 20.56
N TYR A 31 -12.08 10.79 20.02
CA TYR A 31 -10.77 10.71 20.68
C TYR A 31 -10.16 12.11 20.87
N ASP A 32 -9.17 12.18 21.76
CA ASP A 32 -8.31 13.35 21.89
C ASP A 32 -7.09 13.12 20.99
N HIS A 33 -7.07 13.79 19.83
CA HIS A 33 -6.02 13.63 18.83
C HIS A 33 -5.04 14.80 18.91
N PRO A 34 -3.72 14.55 18.99
CA PRO A 34 -2.72 15.57 19.36
C PRO A 34 -2.54 16.69 18.33
N GLU A 35 -2.95 16.47 17.08
CA GLU A 35 -2.76 17.40 15.95
C GLU A 35 -4.08 17.69 15.20
N ASP A 36 -5.24 17.35 15.79
CA ASP A 36 -6.55 17.60 15.17
C ASP A 36 -7.37 18.57 16.03
N ASP A 37 -7.22 19.86 15.73
CA ASP A 37 -8.01 20.93 16.35
C ASP A 37 -9.42 21.02 15.74
N GLU A 38 -9.66 20.34 14.61
CA GLU A 38 -10.94 20.32 13.90
C GLU A 38 -11.83 19.19 14.42
N LYS A 39 -13.09 19.51 14.69
CA LYS A 39 -14.10 18.53 15.13
C LYS A 39 -15.38 18.66 14.32
N GLY A 40 -16.07 17.54 14.18
CA GLY A 40 -17.32 17.43 13.46
C GLY A 40 -17.14 16.78 12.09
N VAL A 41 -18.25 16.20 11.61
CA VAL A 41 -18.37 15.62 10.28
C VAL A 41 -18.76 16.75 9.31
N PRO A 42 -17.97 17.02 8.24
CA PRO A 42 -18.33 18.03 7.25
C PRO A 42 -19.70 17.78 6.59
N ASP A 43 -20.41 18.86 6.28
CA ASP A 43 -21.64 18.84 5.49
C ASP A 43 -21.65 20.01 4.47
N PRO A 44 -21.51 19.75 3.16
CA PRO A 44 -21.36 18.42 2.54
C PRO A 44 -20.03 17.75 2.89
N LEU A 45 -19.94 16.42 2.69
CA LEU A 45 -18.66 15.72 2.75
C LEU A 45 -17.76 16.18 1.59
N PRO A 46 -16.46 16.40 1.83
CA PRO A 46 -15.50 16.59 0.76
C PRO A 46 -15.27 15.27 0.00
N ASP A 47 -14.71 15.36 -1.21
CA ASP A 47 -14.11 14.20 -1.87
C ASP A 47 -13.00 13.62 -0.97
N MET A 48 -12.83 12.29 -0.95
CA MET A 48 -11.78 11.65 -0.16
C MET A 48 -10.38 12.17 -0.51
N MET A 49 -10.15 12.55 -1.77
CA MET A 49 -8.90 13.17 -2.24
C MET A 49 -8.65 14.57 -1.67
N GLU A 50 -9.68 15.22 -1.15
CA GLU A 50 -9.64 16.56 -0.56
C GLU A 50 -9.87 16.55 0.96
N ASP A 51 -10.24 15.39 1.53
CA ASP A 51 -10.44 15.20 2.96
C ASP A 51 -9.11 15.03 3.72
N PHE A 52 -8.34 16.12 3.80
CA PHE A 52 -7.02 16.11 4.43
C PHE A 52 -7.06 15.61 5.88
N ARG A 53 -8.15 15.87 6.60
CA ARG A 53 -8.32 15.40 7.98
C ARG A 53 -8.22 13.87 8.04
N LEU A 54 -8.99 13.17 7.21
CA LEU A 54 -8.95 11.70 7.17
C LEU A 54 -7.69 11.14 6.52
N GLN A 55 -7.10 11.88 5.58
CA GLN A 55 -5.84 11.47 4.94
C GLN A 55 -4.67 11.41 5.91
N PHE A 56 -4.61 12.26 6.94
CA PHE A 56 -3.45 12.36 7.84
C PHE A 56 -3.70 11.82 9.25
N ALA A 57 -4.90 12.00 9.81
CA ALA A 57 -5.12 11.83 11.26
C ALA A 57 -4.88 10.40 11.78
N PHE A 58 -5.04 9.36 10.96
CA PHE A 58 -4.90 7.98 11.46
C PHE A 58 -3.45 7.49 11.59
N TRP A 59 -2.47 8.18 11.01
CA TRP A 59 -1.11 7.66 10.81
C TRP A 59 -0.07 8.19 11.80
N HIS A 60 -0.51 8.90 12.84
CA HIS A 60 0.39 9.47 13.82
C HIS A 60 0.83 8.43 14.87
N SER A 61 2.13 8.12 14.93
CA SER A 61 2.69 7.08 15.83
C SER A 61 2.72 7.50 17.31
N GLY A 62 2.65 8.80 17.61
CA GLY A 62 2.57 9.35 18.97
C GLY A 62 1.16 9.44 19.57
N TRP A 63 0.12 9.01 18.84
CA TRP A 63 -1.26 9.13 19.27
C TRP A 63 -1.64 7.96 20.20
N ALA A 64 -1.80 8.26 21.50
CA ALA A 64 -2.02 7.25 22.55
C ALA A 64 -3.20 6.32 22.26
N ASP A 65 -4.31 6.85 21.74
CA ASP A 65 -5.51 6.08 21.40
C ASP A 65 -5.56 5.67 19.93
N GLY A 66 -4.51 5.96 19.15
CA GLY A 66 -4.53 5.79 17.70
C GLY A 66 -4.72 4.35 17.24
N ALA A 67 -4.14 3.39 17.96
CA ALA A 67 -4.36 1.97 17.68
C ALA A 67 -5.84 1.57 17.87
N ALA A 68 -6.51 2.10 18.90
CA ALA A 68 -7.93 1.83 19.15
C ALA A 68 -8.82 2.49 18.10
N ALA A 69 -8.49 3.72 17.70
CA ALA A 69 -9.20 4.44 16.65
C ALA A 69 -9.06 3.76 15.28
N ARG A 70 -7.83 3.42 14.86
CA ARG A 70 -7.58 2.67 13.61
C ARG A 70 -8.31 1.33 13.62
N LYS A 71 -8.33 0.61 14.75
CA LYS A 71 -9.11 -0.63 14.87
C LYS A 71 -10.60 -0.41 14.57
N GLN A 72 -11.20 0.65 15.10
CA GLN A 72 -12.59 0.97 14.78
C GLN A 72 -12.79 1.39 13.31
N ALA A 73 -11.81 2.11 12.74
CA ALA A 73 -11.87 2.62 11.37
C ALA A 73 -11.76 1.49 10.34
N PHE A 74 -10.92 0.48 10.59
CA PHE A 74 -10.78 -0.67 9.70
C PHE A 74 -11.87 -1.73 9.89
N ALA A 75 -12.49 -1.83 11.07
CA ALA A 75 -13.54 -2.82 11.34
C ALA A 75 -14.80 -2.69 10.47
N ILE A 76 -15.00 -1.55 9.80
CA ILE A 76 -16.11 -1.30 8.88
C ILE A 76 -15.76 -1.58 7.42
N LEU A 77 -14.58 -2.12 7.14
CA LEU A 77 -14.08 -2.40 5.79
C LEU A 77 -13.90 -3.91 5.59
N PRO A 78 -14.11 -4.42 4.35
CA PRO A 78 -13.78 -5.82 4.04
C PRO A 78 -12.30 -6.05 4.32
N ARG A 79 -11.96 -7.23 4.89
CA ARG A 79 -10.57 -7.60 5.21
C ARG A 79 -9.82 -6.58 6.10
N GLY A 80 -10.56 -5.75 6.84
CA GLY A 80 -10.04 -4.64 7.62
C GLY A 80 -8.99 -5.04 8.65
N ASP A 81 -9.20 -6.16 9.36
CA ASP A 81 -8.24 -6.66 10.35
C ASP A 81 -6.88 -7.03 9.72
N ASP A 82 -6.90 -7.64 8.52
CA ASP A 82 -5.67 -8.04 7.81
C ASP A 82 -4.90 -6.82 7.28
N MET A 83 -5.61 -5.81 6.77
CA MET A 83 -4.99 -4.55 6.35
C MET A 83 -4.46 -3.76 7.54
N LEU A 84 -5.22 -3.68 8.64
CA LEU A 84 -4.79 -3.02 9.87
C LEU A 84 -3.52 -3.65 10.43
N ALA A 85 -3.40 -4.99 10.40
CA ALA A 85 -2.17 -5.66 10.83
C ALA A 85 -0.94 -5.16 10.05
N ARG A 86 -1.07 -4.90 8.74
CA ARG A 86 0.01 -4.33 7.92
C ARG A 86 0.26 -2.86 8.26
N VAL A 87 -0.77 -2.05 8.48
CA VAL A 87 -0.62 -0.66 8.95
C VAL A 87 0.17 -0.60 10.25
N GLU A 88 -0.17 -1.44 11.24
CA GLU A 88 0.56 -1.46 12.51
C GLU A 88 2.02 -1.93 12.35
N ILE A 89 2.32 -2.82 11.39
CA ILE A 89 3.70 -3.17 11.04
C ILE A 89 4.45 -1.94 10.49
N VAL A 90 3.85 -1.18 9.57
CA VAL A 90 4.48 0.05 9.02
C VAL A 90 4.78 1.05 10.13
N LEU A 91 3.80 1.29 11.02
CA LEU A 91 3.94 2.28 12.10
C LEU A 91 4.93 1.84 13.18
N ALA A 92 5.03 0.55 13.46
CA ALA A 92 5.88 0.03 14.53
C ALA A 92 7.32 -0.27 14.10
N THR A 93 7.57 -0.48 12.80
CA THR A 93 8.86 -0.97 12.32
C THR A 93 9.70 0.17 11.74
N PRO A 94 10.80 0.58 12.40
CA PRO A 94 11.69 1.57 11.82
C PRO A 94 12.31 1.03 10.51
N PRO A 95 12.63 1.91 9.54
CA PRO A 95 13.37 1.49 8.36
C PRO A 95 14.75 0.93 8.75
N GLN A 96 15.21 -0.08 8.01
CA GLN A 96 16.46 -0.79 8.29
C GLN A 96 17.20 -1.01 6.97
N ALA A 97 18.40 -0.46 6.86
CA ALA A 97 19.21 -0.59 5.65
C ALA A 97 19.44 -2.06 5.28
N ILE A 98 19.20 -2.39 4.00
CA ILE A 98 19.59 -3.67 3.41
C ILE A 98 20.64 -3.44 2.31
N GLY A 99 21.43 -4.49 2.03
CA GLY A 99 22.42 -4.48 0.95
C GLY A 99 21.78 -4.66 -0.45
N PRO A 100 22.51 -4.33 -1.53
CA PRO A 100 22.01 -4.49 -2.89
C PRO A 100 21.72 -5.96 -3.25
N GLU A 101 22.46 -6.92 -2.71
CA GLU A 101 22.21 -8.35 -2.95
C GLU A 101 20.87 -8.79 -2.35
N GLU A 102 20.56 -8.33 -1.12
CA GLU A 102 19.28 -8.61 -0.48
C GLU A 102 18.14 -7.92 -1.21
N ALA A 103 18.30 -6.66 -1.61
CA ALA A 103 17.32 -5.93 -2.41
C ALA A 103 17.01 -6.65 -3.73
N GLN A 104 18.03 -7.16 -4.44
CA GLN A 104 17.83 -7.97 -5.65
C GLN A 104 17.10 -9.28 -5.35
N ALA A 105 17.48 -9.97 -4.26
CA ALA A 105 16.84 -11.22 -3.86
C ALA A 105 15.35 -11.05 -3.49
N LEU A 106 14.96 -9.88 -2.96
CA LEU A 106 13.56 -9.53 -2.71
C LEU A 106 12.78 -9.28 -4.01
N LEU A 107 13.39 -8.60 -4.97
CA LEU A 107 12.70 -8.15 -6.18
C LEU A 107 12.37 -9.32 -7.12
N ARG A 108 13.27 -10.28 -7.31
CA ARG A 108 13.09 -11.36 -8.31
C ARG A 108 11.82 -12.21 -8.08
N PRO A 109 11.53 -12.72 -6.87
CA PRO A 109 10.30 -13.49 -6.64
C PRO A 109 9.04 -12.67 -6.88
N ALA A 110 9.02 -11.39 -6.52
CA ALA A 110 7.87 -10.52 -6.75
C ALA A 110 7.58 -10.29 -8.25
N LEU A 111 8.62 -10.14 -9.07
CA LEU A 111 8.48 -10.08 -10.53
C LEU A 111 7.94 -11.40 -11.09
N ALA A 112 8.46 -12.53 -10.62
CA ALA A 112 7.97 -13.85 -11.04
C ALA A 112 6.48 -14.05 -10.67
N HIS A 113 6.07 -13.63 -9.47
CA HIS A 113 4.67 -13.66 -9.04
C HIS A 113 3.79 -12.71 -9.87
N THR A 114 4.26 -11.51 -10.17
CA THR A 114 3.55 -10.53 -11.02
C THR A 114 3.30 -11.11 -12.41
N ARG A 115 4.32 -11.71 -13.04
CA ARG A 115 4.19 -12.40 -14.33
C ARG A 115 3.26 -13.62 -14.26
N ALA A 116 3.27 -14.35 -13.14
CA ALA A 116 2.37 -15.50 -12.93
C ALA A 116 0.89 -15.08 -12.85
N LEU A 117 0.59 -13.82 -12.52
CA LEU A 117 -0.74 -13.22 -12.62
C LEU A 117 -1.13 -12.81 -14.06
N GLY A 118 -0.23 -13.00 -15.03
CA GLY A 118 -0.43 -12.63 -16.43
C GLY A 118 -0.23 -11.14 -16.71
N LEU A 119 0.47 -10.43 -15.82
CA LEU A 119 0.75 -9.00 -15.91
C LEU A 119 2.14 -8.74 -16.48
N ASP A 120 2.31 -7.58 -17.13
CA ASP A 120 3.63 -7.20 -17.62
C ASP A 120 4.55 -6.82 -16.46
N ALA A 121 5.78 -7.29 -16.55
CA ALA A 121 6.84 -7.05 -15.58
C ALA A 121 8.18 -7.50 -16.16
N PRO A 122 9.31 -6.91 -15.73
CA PRO A 122 10.65 -7.34 -16.14
C PRO A 122 10.89 -8.84 -15.96
N ASP A 123 11.82 -9.38 -16.75
CA ASP A 123 12.29 -10.76 -16.58
C ASP A 123 12.95 -10.94 -15.19
N PRO A 124 12.40 -11.81 -14.31
CA PRO A 124 12.96 -12.04 -12.97
C PRO A 124 14.37 -12.60 -12.98
N GLU A 125 14.82 -13.24 -14.07
CA GLU A 125 16.18 -13.76 -14.23
C GLU A 125 17.11 -12.79 -14.96
N GLY A 126 16.59 -11.64 -15.40
CA GLY A 126 17.35 -10.60 -16.08
C GLY A 126 18.39 -9.90 -15.20
N PRO A 127 19.30 -9.12 -15.81
CA PRO A 127 20.21 -8.27 -15.07
C PRO A 127 19.46 -7.16 -14.33
N ILE A 128 19.93 -6.83 -13.11
CA ILE A 128 19.42 -5.72 -12.31
C ILE A 128 20.55 -4.71 -12.15
N ARG A 129 20.38 -3.51 -12.70
CA ARG A 129 21.35 -2.42 -12.50
C ARG A 129 21.21 -1.87 -11.08
N VAL A 130 22.31 -1.50 -10.45
CA VAL A 130 22.31 -0.79 -9.17
C VAL A 130 22.75 0.64 -9.43
N LEU A 131 21.86 1.59 -9.17
CA LEU A 131 22.10 3.02 -9.32
C LEU A 131 22.34 3.63 -7.95
N VAL A 132 23.37 4.48 -7.85
CA VAL A 132 23.75 5.16 -6.62
C VAL A 132 23.68 6.68 -6.84
N PRO A 133 23.25 7.44 -5.82
CA PRO A 133 22.98 8.88 -5.95
C PRO A 133 24.23 9.71 -6.28
N GLU A 134 25.43 9.19 -6.04
CA GLU A 134 26.70 9.83 -6.40
C GLU A 134 26.97 9.82 -7.92
N LEU A 135 26.32 8.93 -8.66
CA LEU A 135 26.54 8.72 -10.10
C LEU A 135 25.34 9.13 -10.95
N VAL A 136 24.12 8.91 -10.46
CA VAL A 136 22.88 9.19 -11.19
C VAL A 136 21.92 9.89 -10.25
N ALA A 137 21.43 11.07 -10.62
CA ALA A 137 20.46 11.80 -9.81
C ALA A 137 19.09 11.08 -9.81
N LEU A 138 18.33 11.18 -8.71
CA LEU A 138 17.01 10.54 -8.60
C LEU A 138 16.06 10.94 -9.75
N GLN A 139 16.02 12.24 -10.07
CA GLN A 139 15.19 12.76 -11.14
C GLN A 139 15.61 12.24 -12.53
N GLU A 140 16.89 11.97 -12.72
CA GLU A 140 17.41 11.38 -13.95
C GLU A 140 17.02 9.90 -14.04
N ALA A 141 17.24 9.13 -12.97
CA ALA A 141 16.89 7.71 -12.91
C ALA A 141 15.40 7.44 -13.14
N PHE A 142 14.52 8.27 -12.56
CA PHE A 142 13.07 8.10 -12.65
C PHE A 142 12.39 9.01 -13.67
N GLY A 143 13.16 9.78 -14.47
CA GLY A 143 12.58 10.72 -15.44
C GLY A 143 11.84 10.04 -16.60
N SER A 144 12.20 8.80 -16.92
CA SER A 144 11.58 7.98 -17.97
C SER A 144 11.36 6.52 -17.54
N ALA A 145 11.44 6.24 -16.24
CA ALA A 145 11.29 4.91 -15.69
C ALA A 145 9.96 4.78 -14.97
N ASP A 146 9.29 3.66 -15.15
CA ASP A 146 8.13 3.28 -14.35
C ASP A 146 8.54 2.36 -13.19
N THR A 147 7.65 2.18 -12.22
CA THR A 147 7.81 1.07 -11.27
C THR A 147 7.59 -0.26 -12.00
N PRO A 148 8.38 -1.31 -11.73
CA PRO A 148 8.13 -2.63 -12.32
C PRO A 148 6.80 -3.27 -11.86
N PHE A 149 6.08 -2.62 -10.95
CA PHE A 149 4.78 -3.05 -10.41
C PHE A 149 3.61 -2.19 -10.92
N ILE A 150 3.78 -1.39 -11.98
CA ILE A 150 2.74 -0.48 -12.48
C ILE A 150 1.47 -1.25 -12.90
N ASP A 151 1.61 -2.28 -13.75
CA ASP A 151 0.51 -3.14 -14.18
C ASP A 151 -0.16 -3.87 -13.02
N LEU A 152 0.63 -4.29 -12.02
CA LEU A 152 0.10 -4.90 -10.80
C LEU A 152 -0.81 -3.94 -10.06
N ARG A 153 -0.34 -2.72 -9.81
CA ARG A 153 -1.11 -1.68 -9.12
C ARG A 153 -2.37 -1.32 -9.88
N ASP A 154 -2.27 -1.14 -11.20
CA ASP A 154 -3.42 -0.84 -12.06
C ASP A 154 -4.46 -1.96 -12.03
N ARG A 155 -4.03 -3.21 -11.80
CA ARG A 155 -4.90 -4.38 -11.70
C ARG A 155 -5.50 -4.61 -10.30
N MET A 156 -4.97 -3.99 -9.24
CA MET A 156 -5.43 -4.23 -7.86
C MET A 156 -6.93 -3.94 -7.62
N PRO A 157 -7.56 -2.86 -8.15
CA PRO A 157 -8.99 -2.65 -7.98
C PRO A 157 -9.84 -3.81 -8.51
N ASP A 158 -9.46 -4.36 -9.67
CA ASP A 158 -10.15 -5.50 -10.27
C ASP A 158 -9.95 -6.79 -9.47
N LEU A 159 -8.76 -6.98 -8.88
CA LEU A 159 -8.49 -8.10 -7.98
C LEU A 159 -9.32 -7.99 -6.71
N ALA A 160 -9.41 -6.80 -6.12
CA ALA A 160 -10.26 -6.53 -4.97
C ALA A 160 -11.74 -6.79 -5.30
N ARG A 161 -12.20 -6.34 -6.48
CA ARG A 161 -13.55 -6.65 -6.98
C ARG A 161 -13.78 -8.15 -7.15
N ALA A 162 -12.79 -8.86 -7.70
CA ALA A 162 -12.90 -10.29 -7.93
C ALA A 162 -12.95 -11.10 -6.61
N ALA A 163 -12.24 -10.64 -5.58
CA ALA A 163 -12.17 -11.28 -4.27
C ALA A 163 -13.39 -11.00 -3.39
N GLU A 164 -13.78 -9.72 -3.25
CA GLU A 164 -14.77 -9.27 -2.26
C GLU A 164 -16.04 -8.65 -2.90
N GLY A 165 -16.10 -8.53 -4.24
CA GLY A 165 -17.21 -7.88 -4.95
C GLY A 165 -17.08 -6.36 -4.98
N GLU A 166 -18.20 -5.66 -5.22
CA GLU A 166 -18.22 -4.19 -5.34
C GLU A 166 -17.70 -3.48 -4.08
N VAL A 167 -17.88 -4.07 -2.90
CA VAL A 167 -17.34 -3.55 -1.65
C VAL A 167 -15.82 -3.59 -1.59
N GLY A 168 -15.18 -4.59 -2.21
CA GLY A 168 -13.72 -4.65 -2.30
C GLY A 168 -13.14 -3.53 -3.15
N GLU A 169 -13.74 -3.30 -4.32
CA GLU A 169 -13.37 -2.20 -5.22
C GLU A 169 -13.60 -0.82 -4.57
N ALA A 170 -14.77 -0.63 -3.94
CA ALA A 170 -15.07 0.59 -3.21
C ALA A 170 -14.09 0.84 -2.06
N ALA A 171 -13.74 -0.20 -1.29
CA ALA A 171 -12.76 -0.10 -0.21
C ALA A 171 -11.36 0.23 -0.72
N TYR A 172 -10.95 -0.33 -1.87
CA TYR A 172 -9.68 -0.01 -2.51
C TYR A 172 -9.59 1.49 -2.82
N PHE A 173 -10.59 2.06 -3.50
CA PHE A 173 -10.57 3.48 -3.86
C PHE A 173 -10.68 4.39 -2.63
N PHE A 174 -11.55 4.04 -1.67
CA PHE A 174 -11.69 4.77 -0.41
C PHE A 174 -10.37 4.87 0.37
N LEU A 175 -9.58 3.79 0.41
CA LEU A 175 -8.34 3.73 1.16
C LEU A 175 -7.10 4.21 0.38
N SER A 176 -7.17 4.30 -0.95
CA SER A 176 -6.00 4.54 -1.81
C SER A 176 -5.20 5.78 -1.39
N GLU A 177 -5.85 6.92 -1.22
CA GLU A 177 -5.22 8.18 -0.81
C GLU A 177 -4.86 8.22 0.69
N PRO A 178 -5.76 7.85 1.64
CA PRO A 178 -5.38 7.77 3.05
C PRO A 178 -4.15 6.89 3.28
N LEU A 179 -4.07 5.70 2.66
CA LEU A 179 -2.93 4.80 2.80
C LEU A 179 -1.68 5.29 2.06
N TYR A 180 -1.81 6.08 0.99
CA TYR A 180 -0.66 6.74 0.41
C TYR A 180 0.01 7.67 1.42
N ARG A 181 -0.77 8.40 2.24
CA ARG A 181 -0.23 9.31 3.27
C ARG A 181 0.40 8.63 4.47
N LEU A 182 0.12 7.36 4.72
CA LEU A 182 0.79 6.58 5.76
C LEU A 182 2.33 6.63 5.64
N ALA A 183 2.85 6.58 4.42
CA ALA A 183 4.30 6.54 4.16
C ALA A 183 4.76 7.42 2.98
N THR A 184 3.83 8.13 2.32
CA THR A 184 4.05 8.88 1.07
C THR A 184 4.69 7.98 -0.01
N ALA A 185 4.26 6.72 -0.07
CA ALA A 185 4.84 5.70 -0.95
C ALA A 185 3.77 4.71 -1.42
N TYR A 186 3.60 4.59 -2.74
CA TYR A 186 2.64 3.66 -3.32
C TYR A 186 2.98 2.19 -3.03
N ASP A 187 4.26 1.84 -2.88
CA ASP A 187 4.67 0.48 -2.53
C ASP A 187 4.12 0.04 -1.16
N VAL A 188 4.06 0.98 -0.21
CA VAL A 188 3.49 0.73 1.12
C VAL A 188 1.98 0.62 1.05
N SER A 189 1.31 1.55 0.35
CA SER A 189 -0.15 1.52 0.15
C SER A 189 -0.60 0.22 -0.54
N ALA A 190 0.07 -0.18 -1.62
CA ALA A 190 -0.21 -1.42 -2.34
C ALA A 190 -0.01 -2.65 -1.44
N TRP A 191 1.04 -2.66 -0.62
CA TRP A 191 1.23 -3.73 0.34
C TRP A 191 0.12 -3.77 1.40
N VAL A 192 -0.29 -2.65 1.96
CA VAL A 192 -1.40 -2.63 2.94
C VAL A 192 -2.72 -3.10 2.30
N LEU A 193 -2.97 -2.78 1.02
CA LEU A 193 -4.20 -3.12 0.30
C LEU A 193 -4.25 -4.55 -0.25
N TRP A 194 -3.11 -5.25 -0.40
CA TRP A 194 -3.08 -6.60 -0.96
C TRP A 194 -4.03 -7.62 -0.30
N PRO A 195 -4.28 -7.61 1.03
CA PRO A 195 -5.27 -8.48 1.66
C PRO A 195 -6.71 -8.36 1.14
N LEU A 196 -7.05 -7.26 0.45
CA LEU A 196 -8.31 -7.11 -0.29
C LEU A 196 -8.30 -7.82 -1.64
N CYS A 197 -7.12 -7.94 -2.25
CA CYS A 197 -6.95 -8.38 -3.64
C CYS A 197 -6.83 -9.90 -3.77
N ALA A 198 -6.44 -10.59 -2.70
CA ALA A 198 -6.09 -12.00 -2.74
C ALA A 198 -6.45 -12.74 -1.45
N PRO A 199 -6.68 -14.06 -1.51
CA PRO A 199 -6.90 -14.86 -0.31
C PRO A 199 -5.62 -14.91 0.56
N PRO A 200 -5.73 -15.19 1.88
CA PRO A 200 -4.60 -15.15 2.82
C PRO A 200 -3.39 -16.01 2.45
N ASP A 201 -3.60 -17.08 1.67
CA ASP A 201 -2.58 -18.04 1.25
C ASP A 201 -1.97 -17.74 -0.12
N ALA A 202 -2.43 -16.68 -0.80
CA ALA A 202 -1.87 -16.27 -2.08
C ALA A 202 -0.46 -15.67 -1.91
N ALA A 203 0.38 -15.90 -2.92
CA ALA A 203 1.64 -15.20 -3.04
C ALA A 203 1.41 -13.69 -3.09
N ASP A 204 2.25 -12.93 -2.39
CA ASP A 204 2.14 -11.48 -2.29
C ASP A 204 3.27 -10.81 -3.10
N PRO A 205 3.01 -10.35 -4.33
CA PRO A 205 4.00 -9.62 -5.12
C PRO A 205 4.29 -8.21 -4.58
N THR A 206 3.42 -7.63 -3.75
CA THR A 206 3.56 -6.26 -3.23
C THR A 206 4.52 -6.17 -2.04
N GLU A 207 4.75 -7.28 -1.33
CA GLU A 207 5.64 -7.33 -0.16
C GLU A 207 7.07 -6.86 -0.50
N ALA A 208 7.57 -7.20 -1.68
CA ALA A 208 8.90 -6.75 -2.09
C ALA A 208 8.99 -5.23 -2.20
N GLY A 209 7.95 -4.55 -2.70
CA GLY A 209 7.91 -3.09 -2.76
C GLY A 209 8.04 -2.47 -1.37
N TYR A 210 7.23 -2.95 -0.41
CA TYR A 210 7.31 -2.51 0.99
C TYR A 210 8.70 -2.74 1.59
N ARG A 211 9.27 -3.95 1.42
CA ARG A 211 10.57 -4.30 2.00
C ARG A 211 11.74 -3.55 1.35
N LEU A 212 11.66 -3.26 0.05
CA LEU A 212 12.62 -2.39 -0.64
C LEU A 212 12.54 -0.96 -0.09
N TRP A 213 11.33 -0.39 0.03
CA TRP A 213 11.12 0.92 0.62
C TRP A 213 11.70 1.00 2.04
N GLN A 214 11.37 0.02 2.88
CA GLN A 214 11.88 -0.08 4.24
C GLN A 214 13.42 -0.24 4.29
N GLY A 215 13.96 -0.94 3.29
CA GLY A 215 15.38 -1.19 3.07
C GLY A 215 16.18 0.01 2.54
N GLY A 216 15.49 1.07 2.13
CA GLY A 216 16.06 2.26 1.51
C GLY A 216 16.35 2.11 0.01
N TRP A 217 15.53 1.34 -0.70
CA TRP A 217 15.66 1.11 -2.14
C TRP A 217 14.39 1.49 -2.89
N SER A 218 14.52 1.87 -4.15
CA SER A 218 13.40 2.04 -5.07
C SER A 218 13.68 1.29 -6.37
N ALA A 219 12.72 0.49 -6.84
CA ALA A 219 12.84 -0.24 -8.10
C ALA A 219 12.30 0.60 -9.26
N GLY A 220 12.99 0.55 -10.39
CA GLY A 220 12.54 1.20 -11.62
C GLY A 220 12.79 0.33 -12.84
N TRP A 221 12.02 0.58 -13.89
CA TRP A 221 12.10 -0.11 -15.16
C TRP A 221 12.03 0.90 -16.30
N ASP A 222 13.09 0.97 -17.09
CA ASP A 222 13.23 1.86 -18.24
C ASP A 222 13.62 1.08 -19.52
N GLY A 223 13.95 1.80 -20.58
CA GLY A 223 14.39 1.23 -21.86
C GLY A 223 15.73 0.49 -21.82
N GLU A 224 16.56 0.67 -20.78
CA GLU A 224 17.80 -0.09 -20.55
C GLU A 224 17.55 -1.34 -19.68
N GLY A 225 16.41 -1.40 -19.01
CA GLY A 225 15.96 -2.53 -18.21
C GLY A 225 15.81 -2.20 -16.73
N LEU A 226 15.64 -3.25 -15.93
CA LEU A 226 15.36 -3.16 -14.51
C LEU A 226 16.56 -2.59 -13.71
N PHE A 227 16.25 -1.72 -12.75
CA PHE A 227 17.24 -1.19 -11.82
C PHE A 227 16.70 -1.05 -10.39
N LEU A 228 17.63 -0.97 -9.45
CA LEU A 228 17.42 -0.60 -8.05
C LEU A 228 18.22 0.68 -7.77
N TYR A 229 17.53 1.71 -7.29
CA TYR A 229 18.12 2.99 -6.90
C TYR A 229 18.31 3.04 -5.38
N ASP A 230 19.52 3.38 -4.94
CA ASP A 230 19.87 3.51 -3.52
C ASP A 230 19.39 4.84 -2.93
N ARG A 231 18.47 4.76 -1.96
CA ARG A 231 17.92 5.90 -1.22
C ARG A 231 18.33 5.92 0.25
N ARG A 232 19.23 5.02 0.67
CA ARG A 232 19.58 4.85 2.09
C ARG A 232 20.13 6.14 2.71
N ALA A 233 20.96 6.87 1.99
CA ALA A 233 21.50 8.16 2.45
C ALA A 233 20.39 9.22 2.66
N GLU A 234 19.42 9.31 1.73
CA GLU A 234 18.28 10.22 1.83
C GLU A 234 17.42 9.91 3.05
N LEU A 235 17.22 8.62 3.32
CA LEU A 235 16.42 8.10 4.42
C LEU A 235 17.19 7.99 5.75
N ARG A 236 18.45 8.43 5.78
CA ARG A 236 19.34 8.37 6.95
C ARG A 236 19.55 6.94 7.49
N LEU A 237 19.61 5.98 6.58
CA LEU A 237 19.85 4.56 6.83
C LEU A 237 21.32 4.23 6.51
N VAL A 238 22.25 4.78 7.30
CA VAL A 238 23.70 4.54 7.15
C VAL A 238 24.34 4.18 8.47
#